data_AF-A0A168LCK7-F1
#
_entry.id   AF-A0A168LCK7-F1
#
_cell.length_a   1.000
_cell.length_b   1.000
_cell.length_c   1.000
_cell.angle_alpha   90.00
_cell.angle_beta   90.00
_cell.angle_gamma   90.00
#
_symmetry.space_group_name_H-M   'P 1'
#
loop_
_entity.id
_entity.type
_entity.pdbx_description
1 polymer ?
#
loop_
_entity_poly.entity_id
_entity_poly.type
_entity_poly.pdbx_seq_one_letter_code
_entity_poly.pdbx_strand_id
1 'polypeptide(L)'
;MAAFPVWSADVSNTGFYGFPCNENGILKIAKHSTGYLNPCDVLNQEISVPRTQSTNPSDTIPKSALAEARAFLKRFLPFTDVLDVVYSRVCWYSDSIDGDFIIAPHPDYDHLIVATGDSGHAMKFLPVIGDKIRDIVENVDSTYKQAWAWKGKEAPKGFYDRPLLVKEGDQDIRMVTMDELRAQNKD
;
A
#
# COMPACT_ATOMS: atom_id res chain seq x y z
N MET A 1 -20.32 -16.82 -17.16
CA MET A 1 -20.35 -15.79 -16.09
C MET A 1 -19.88 -14.49 -16.70
N ALA A 2 -20.62 -13.39 -16.55
CA ALA A 2 -20.12 -12.08 -16.96
C ALA A 2 -18.89 -11.76 -16.10
N ALA A 3 -17.77 -11.41 -16.71
CA ALA A 3 -16.54 -11.07 -16.00
C ALA A 3 -16.76 -9.75 -15.26
N PHE A 4 -16.72 -9.79 -13.92
CA PHE A 4 -16.74 -8.59 -13.10
C PHE A 4 -15.53 -7.71 -13.50
N PRO A 5 -15.71 -6.43 -13.88
CA PRO A 5 -14.62 -5.65 -14.46
C PRO A 5 -13.61 -5.20 -13.41
N VAL A 6 -12.49 -4.61 -13.87
CA VAL A 6 -11.72 -3.69 -13.02
C VAL A 6 -12.61 -2.49 -12.71
N TRP A 7 -12.64 -2.05 -11.46
CA TRP A 7 -13.45 -0.91 -11.03
C TRP A 7 -12.71 -0.08 -9.99
N SER A 8 -13.06 1.20 -9.93
CA SER A 8 -12.65 2.13 -8.88
C SER A 8 -13.85 3.00 -8.53
N ALA A 9 -14.18 3.10 -7.25
CA ALA A 9 -15.20 4.00 -6.76
C ALA A 9 -14.53 5.27 -6.27
N ASP A 10 -14.83 6.40 -6.92
CA ASP A 10 -14.45 7.76 -6.52
C ASP A 10 -13.21 7.79 -5.60
N VAL A 11 -12.03 7.68 -6.22
CA VAL A 11 -10.78 7.45 -5.50
C VAL A 11 -10.51 8.56 -4.48
N SER A 12 -10.94 9.79 -4.78
CA SER A 12 -10.75 10.96 -3.91
C SER A 12 -11.58 10.89 -2.62
N ASN A 13 -12.74 10.24 -2.65
CA ASN A 13 -13.66 10.21 -1.51
C ASN A 13 -13.71 8.84 -0.80
N THR A 14 -13.65 7.74 -1.55
CA THR A 14 -13.77 6.40 -0.97
C THR A 14 -12.48 5.59 -1.06
N GLY A 15 -11.73 5.79 -2.15
CA GLY A 15 -10.47 5.08 -2.39
C GLY A 15 -10.61 3.59 -2.72
N PHE A 16 -11.83 3.04 -2.79
CA PHE A 16 -12.03 1.62 -3.06
C PHE A 16 -11.88 1.27 -4.53
N TYR A 17 -11.22 0.16 -4.81
CA TYR A 17 -11.06 -0.40 -6.14
C TYR A 17 -10.96 -1.92 -6.09
N GLY A 18 -11.15 -2.57 -7.23
CA GLY A 18 -11.08 -4.02 -7.32
C GLY A 18 -10.75 -4.52 -8.71
N PHE A 19 -10.40 -5.79 -8.77
CA PHE A 19 -10.03 -6.51 -9.99
C PHE A 19 -11.10 -7.55 -10.31
N PRO A 20 -11.11 -8.05 -11.56
CA PRO A 20 -11.93 -9.19 -11.91
C PRO A 20 -11.71 -10.39 -11.00
N CYS A 21 -12.76 -11.18 -10.91
CA CYS A 21 -12.70 -12.49 -10.30
C CYS A 21 -11.67 -13.37 -11.05
N ASN A 22 -10.79 -14.06 -10.31
CA ASN A 22 -9.85 -15.00 -10.93
C ASN A 22 -10.53 -16.36 -11.25
N GLU A 23 -9.77 -17.28 -11.85
CA GLU A 23 -10.26 -18.63 -12.20
C GLU A 23 -10.82 -19.44 -11.03
N ASN A 24 -10.43 -19.11 -9.79
CA ASN A 24 -10.87 -19.77 -8.56
C ASN A 24 -12.09 -19.10 -7.91
N GLY A 25 -12.72 -18.12 -8.56
CA GLY A 25 -13.87 -17.43 -7.99
C GLY A 25 -13.50 -16.33 -6.98
N ILE A 26 -12.22 -15.94 -6.87
CA ILE A 26 -11.77 -14.97 -5.86
C ILE A 26 -11.80 -13.54 -6.41
N LEU A 27 -12.53 -12.66 -5.71
CA LEU A 27 -12.60 -11.23 -5.96
C LEU A 27 -11.56 -10.49 -5.09
N LYS A 28 -10.70 -9.67 -5.71
CA LYS A 28 -9.78 -8.78 -4.97
C LYS A 28 -10.37 -7.39 -4.86
N ILE A 29 -10.40 -6.87 -3.63
CA ILE A 29 -10.82 -5.52 -3.28
C ILE A 29 -9.70 -4.89 -2.46
N ALA A 30 -9.43 -3.61 -2.70
CA ALA A 30 -8.46 -2.84 -1.95
C ALA A 30 -8.96 -1.41 -1.76
N LYS A 31 -8.39 -0.73 -0.77
CA LYS A 31 -8.63 0.69 -0.51
C LYS A 31 -7.30 1.44 -0.61
N HIS A 32 -7.30 2.52 -1.37
CA HIS A 32 -6.27 3.55 -1.32
C HIS A 32 -6.67 4.59 -0.28
N SER A 33 -5.77 4.90 0.65
CA SER A 33 -5.97 5.91 1.69
C SER A 33 -4.61 6.56 2.00
N THR A 34 -4.56 7.39 3.05
CA THR A 34 -3.30 7.89 3.61
C THR A 34 -2.38 6.77 4.13
N GLY A 35 -2.84 5.52 4.20
CA GLY A 35 -2.05 4.37 4.65
C GLY A 35 -1.85 4.34 6.16
N TYR A 36 -1.07 3.37 6.63
CA TYR A 36 -0.74 3.17 8.04
C TYR A 36 0.77 3.28 8.24
N LEU A 37 1.19 3.72 9.42
CA LEU A 37 2.58 3.63 9.85
C LEU A 37 2.77 2.50 10.87
N ASN A 38 3.97 1.92 10.91
CA ASN A 38 4.39 1.00 11.96
C ASN A 38 5.73 1.50 12.54
N PRO A 39 5.70 2.59 13.34
CA PRO A 39 6.90 3.18 13.90
C PRO A 39 7.63 2.17 14.81
N CYS A 40 8.93 2.07 14.64
CA CYS A 40 9.83 1.26 15.44
C CYS A 40 11.08 2.11 15.75
N ASP A 41 11.70 1.87 16.90
CA ASP A 41 13.00 2.46 17.19
C ASP A 41 14.08 1.73 16.38
N VAL A 42 14.74 2.48 15.50
CA VAL A 42 15.83 2.01 14.66
C VAL A 42 16.98 3.00 14.82
N LEU A 43 18.05 2.58 15.50
CA LEU A 43 19.24 3.43 15.75
C LEU A 43 18.90 4.75 16.48
N ASN A 44 18.00 4.70 17.47
CA ASN A 44 17.50 5.87 18.23
C ASN A 44 16.69 6.86 17.36
N GLN A 45 16.07 6.37 16.29
CA GLN A 45 15.19 7.14 15.43
C GLN A 45 13.88 6.38 15.24
N GLU A 46 12.76 7.09 15.31
CA GLU A 46 11.46 6.53 15.03
C GLU A 46 11.28 6.40 13.51
N ILE A 47 11.30 5.17 13.01
CA ILE A 47 11.18 4.85 11.58
C ILE A 47 9.99 3.90 11.40
N SER A 48 9.15 4.15 10.39
CA SER A 48 8.08 3.22 10.02
C SER A 48 8.68 1.99 9.32
N VAL A 49 8.63 0.84 9.98
CA VAL A 49 9.21 -0.43 9.49
C VAL A 49 8.10 -1.35 9.00
N PRO A 50 8.20 -1.93 7.79
CA PRO A 50 7.19 -2.86 7.28
C PRO A 50 6.94 -4.08 8.18
N ARG A 51 5.70 -4.23 8.65
CA ARG A 51 5.16 -5.42 9.31
C ARG A 51 4.47 -6.31 8.29
N THR A 52 5.13 -7.40 7.90
CA THR A 52 4.71 -8.27 6.79
C THR A 52 4.27 -9.64 7.30
N GLN A 53 3.47 -10.37 6.51
CA GLN A 53 3.08 -11.74 6.83
C GLN A 53 4.27 -12.72 6.85
N SER A 54 5.43 -12.36 6.28
CA SER A 54 6.65 -13.16 6.38
C SER A 54 7.22 -13.17 7.80
N THR A 55 7.11 -12.05 8.53
CA THR A 55 7.56 -11.93 9.92
C THR A 55 6.41 -12.05 10.94
N ASN A 56 5.17 -11.83 10.50
CA ASN A 56 3.96 -11.90 11.31
C ASN A 56 2.88 -12.71 10.58
N PRO A 57 3.00 -14.05 10.51
CA PRO A 57 2.16 -14.89 9.65
C PRO A 57 0.66 -14.86 9.94
N SER A 58 0.28 -14.49 11.17
CA SER A 58 -1.12 -14.36 11.59
C SER A 58 -1.74 -13.00 11.27
N ASP A 59 -0.96 -12.05 10.75
CA ASP A 59 -1.48 -10.72 10.43
C ASP A 59 -2.46 -10.75 9.26
N THR A 60 -3.45 -9.89 9.34
CA THR A 60 -4.54 -9.74 8.37
C THR A 60 -4.59 -8.29 7.88
N ILE A 61 -5.63 -7.56 8.26
CA ILE A 61 -5.83 -6.13 8.04
C ILE A 61 -6.36 -5.48 9.34
N PRO A 62 -6.24 -4.16 9.49
CA PRO A 62 -6.80 -3.46 10.65
C PRO A 62 -8.31 -3.65 10.79
N LYS A 63 -8.79 -3.73 12.04
CA LYS A 63 -10.22 -3.80 12.39
C LYS A 63 -11.05 -2.68 11.75
N SER A 64 -10.53 -1.46 11.79
CA SER A 64 -11.16 -0.29 11.15
C SER A 64 -11.26 -0.45 9.62
N ALA A 65 -10.24 -1.00 8.97
CA ALA A 65 -10.24 -1.25 7.53
C ALA A 65 -11.27 -2.30 7.12
N LEU A 66 -11.42 -3.39 7.90
CA LEU A 66 -12.46 -4.39 7.63
C LEU A 66 -13.86 -3.81 7.77
N ALA A 67 -14.11 -3.05 8.86
CA ALA A 67 -15.40 -2.42 9.09
C ALA A 67 -15.77 -1.45 7.97
N GLU A 68 -14.82 -0.62 7.54
CA GLU A 68 -15.01 0.31 6.43
C GLU A 68 -15.27 -0.43 5.11
N ALA A 69 -14.49 -1.47 4.81
CA ALA A 69 -14.67 -2.28 3.62
C ALA A 69 -16.05 -2.94 3.58
N ARG A 70 -16.49 -3.59 4.68
CA ARG A 70 -17.81 -4.21 4.78
C ARG A 70 -18.93 -3.18 4.62
N ALA A 71 -18.82 -2.00 5.24
CA ALA A 71 -19.81 -0.94 5.10
C ALA A 71 -19.92 -0.42 3.65
N PHE A 72 -18.77 -0.19 3.00
CA PHE A 72 -18.73 0.23 1.60
C PHE A 72 -19.32 -0.84 0.68
N LEU A 73 -18.88 -2.08 0.82
CA LEU A 73 -19.29 -3.20 -0.02
C LEU A 73 -20.76 -3.53 0.14
N LYS A 74 -21.30 -3.50 1.35
CA LYS A 74 -22.74 -3.67 1.59
C LYS A 74 -23.58 -2.64 0.84
N ARG A 75 -23.09 -1.40 0.72
CA ARG A 75 -23.79 -0.32 0.02
C ARG A 75 -23.70 -0.43 -1.50
N PHE A 76 -22.55 -0.79 -2.05
CA PHE A 76 -22.28 -0.69 -3.50
C PHE A 76 -22.19 -2.04 -4.21
N LEU A 77 -21.80 -3.10 -3.51
CA LEU A 77 -21.65 -4.47 -4.02
C LEU A 77 -22.33 -5.47 -3.04
N PRO A 78 -23.64 -5.35 -2.79
CA PRO A 78 -24.34 -6.08 -1.73
C PRO A 78 -24.24 -7.61 -1.83
N PHE A 79 -24.00 -8.15 -3.02
CA PHE A 79 -23.75 -9.60 -3.22
C PHE A 79 -22.51 -10.10 -2.45
N THR A 80 -21.64 -9.21 -1.99
CA THR A 80 -20.44 -9.56 -1.21
C THR A 80 -20.69 -9.74 0.28
N ASP A 81 -21.89 -9.38 0.79
CA ASP A 81 -22.21 -9.46 2.23
C ASP A 81 -22.19 -10.91 2.76
N VAL A 82 -22.54 -11.86 1.90
CA VAL A 82 -22.53 -13.31 2.18
C VAL A 82 -21.17 -13.98 1.89
N LEU A 83 -20.19 -13.23 1.39
CA LEU A 83 -18.89 -13.77 1.02
C LEU A 83 -17.89 -13.68 2.17
N ASP A 84 -17.21 -14.80 2.43
CA ASP A 84 -16.07 -14.85 3.34
C ASP A 84 -14.87 -14.11 2.74
N VAL A 85 -14.12 -13.37 3.56
CA VAL A 85 -12.78 -12.91 3.17
C VAL A 85 -11.81 -14.06 3.37
N VAL A 86 -11.48 -14.75 2.28
CA VAL A 86 -10.60 -15.92 2.31
C VAL A 86 -9.12 -15.57 2.45
N TYR A 87 -8.76 -14.32 2.16
CA TYR A 87 -7.40 -13.81 2.27
C TYR A 87 -7.41 -12.30 2.46
N SER A 88 -6.53 -11.80 3.33
CA SER A 88 -6.33 -10.37 3.55
C SER A 88 -4.88 -10.10 3.90
N ARG A 89 -4.40 -8.91 3.54
CA ARG A 89 -3.08 -8.42 3.96
C ARG A 89 -3.02 -6.90 3.85
N VAL A 90 -2.05 -6.33 4.54
CA VAL A 90 -1.58 -4.95 4.30
C VAL A 90 -0.52 -4.98 3.20
N CYS A 91 -0.51 -3.95 2.35
CA CYS A 91 0.50 -3.78 1.31
C CYS A 91 1.40 -2.59 1.68
N TRP A 92 2.71 -2.78 1.54
CA TRP A 92 3.72 -1.78 1.89
C TRP A 92 4.27 -1.11 0.64
N TYR A 93 4.52 0.18 0.76
CA TYR A 93 5.23 1.03 -0.19
C TYR A 93 5.88 2.18 0.57
N SER A 94 6.78 2.92 -0.09
CA SER A 94 7.47 4.07 0.48
C SER A 94 7.11 5.33 -0.31
N ASP A 95 6.46 6.27 0.36
CA ASP A 95 6.15 7.59 -0.22
C ASP A 95 7.37 8.50 -0.13
N SER A 96 7.73 9.11 -1.26
CA SER A 96 8.59 10.29 -1.25
C SER A 96 7.76 11.54 -0.91
N ILE A 97 8.44 12.63 -0.53
CA ILE A 97 7.76 13.87 -0.12
C ILE A 97 6.92 14.48 -1.25
N ASP A 98 7.36 14.34 -2.50
CA ASP A 98 6.68 14.87 -3.69
C ASP A 98 5.92 13.81 -4.49
N GLY A 99 5.96 12.53 -4.08
CA GLY A 99 5.35 11.42 -4.79
C GLY A 99 6.11 10.96 -6.04
N ASP A 100 7.25 11.57 -6.37
CA ASP A 100 8.15 11.11 -7.45
C ASP A 100 9.02 9.93 -6.97
N PHE A 101 9.58 9.17 -7.90
CA PHE A 101 10.59 8.18 -7.54
C PHE A 101 11.88 8.85 -7.04
N ILE A 102 12.64 8.11 -6.22
CA ILE A 102 14.01 8.43 -5.86
C ILE A 102 14.88 7.37 -6.51
N ILE A 103 15.37 7.67 -7.71
CA ILE A 103 16.23 6.80 -8.51
C ILE A 103 17.48 7.60 -8.87
N ALA A 104 18.54 7.42 -8.09
CA ALA A 104 19.75 8.23 -8.21
C ALA A 104 20.97 7.55 -7.57
N PRO A 105 22.19 7.92 -7.97
CA PRO A 105 23.39 7.64 -7.17
C PRO A 105 23.25 8.22 -5.76
N HIS A 106 23.74 7.48 -4.77
CA HIS A 106 23.79 7.98 -3.40
C HIS A 106 24.86 9.07 -3.28
N PRO A 107 24.59 10.21 -2.61
CA PRO A 107 25.53 11.34 -2.55
C PRO A 107 26.87 10.98 -1.89
N ASP A 108 26.86 10.07 -0.91
CA ASP A 108 28.04 9.71 -0.12
C ASP A 108 28.67 8.33 -0.47
N TYR A 109 28.12 7.59 -1.45
CA TYR A 109 28.63 6.25 -1.79
C TYR A 109 28.77 6.08 -3.32
N ASP A 110 30.01 6.11 -3.81
CA ASP A 110 30.39 6.18 -5.24
C ASP A 110 29.84 5.06 -6.14
N HIS A 111 29.39 3.94 -5.57
CA HIS A 111 28.94 2.76 -6.31
C HIS A 111 27.56 2.26 -5.86
N LEU A 112 26.81 3.09 -5.15
CA LEU A 112 25.45 2.79 -4.73
C LEU A 112 24.46 3.62 -5.54
N ILE A 113 23.52 2.93 -6.20
CA ILE A 113 22.34 3.55 -6.78
C ILE A 113 21.14 3.09 -5.97
N VAL A 114 20.33 4.05 -5.54
CA VAL A 114 19.07 3.79 -4.86
C VAL A 114 17.96 3.88 -5.91
N ALA A 115 17.03 2.92 -5.90
CA ALA A 115 15.82 2.95 -6.71
C ALA A 115 14.61 2.65 -5.81
N THR A 116 13.98 3.70 -5.29
CA THR A 116 12.92 3.64 -4.26
C THR A 116 11.90 4.78 -4.45
N GLY A 117 11.06 5.05 -3.45
CA GLY A 117 10.08 6.13 -3.46
C GLY A 117 8.89 5.81 -4.37
N ASP A 118 8.48 4.54 -4.42
CA ASP A 118 7.46 4.03 -5.34
C ASP A 118 6.10 4.75 -5.22
N SER A 119 5.86 5.35 -4.05
CA SER A 119 4.73 6.23 -3.74
C SER A 119 3.37 5.62 -4.12
N GLY A 120 3.26 4.30 -4.02
CA GLY A 120 2.04 3.54 -4.32
C GLY A 120 1.66 3.47 -5.79
N HIS A 121 2.52 3.94 -6.72
CA HIS A 121 2.18 4.00 -8.15
C HIS A 121 3.17 3.31 -9.08
N ALA A 122 4.30 2.79 -8.58
CA ALA A 122 5.33 2.16 -9.42
C ALA A 122 4.85 0.94 -10.23
N MET A 123 3.84 0.19 -9.76
CA MET A 123 3.41 -1.06 -10.41
C MET A 123 3.00 -0.87 -11.88
N LYS A 124 2.39 0.27 -12.25
CA LYS A 124 2.00 0.56 -13.64
C LYS A 124 3.20 0.81 -14.56
N PHE A 125 4.37 1.09 -13.99
CA PHE A 125 5.63 1.31 -14.70
C PHE A 125 6.49 0.05 -14.78
N LEU A 126 6.05 -1.07 -14.21
CA LEU A 126 6.80 -2.34 -14.21
C LEU A 126 7.43 -2.70 -15.58
N PRO A 127 6.75 -2.52 -16.73
CA PRO A 127 7.34 -2.87 -18.03
C PRO A 127 8.47 -1.95 -18.51
N VAL A 128 8.57 -0.73 -17.98
CA VAL A 128 9.46 0.33 -18.53
C VAL A 128 10.44 0.90 -17.51
N ILE A 129 10.21 0.72 -16.21
CA ILE A 129 11.00 1.37 -15.17
C ILE A 129 12.46 0.88 -15.16
N GLY A 130 12.70 -0.38 -15.52
CA GLY A 130 14.04 -0.96 -15.60
C GLY A 130 14.94 -0.25 -16.61
N ASP A 131 14.40 0.11 -17.78
CA ASP A 131 15.14 0.87 -18.79
C ASP A 131 15.54 2.25 -18.26
N LYS A 132 14.65 2.90 -17.50
CA LYS A 132 14.93 4.22 -16.92
C LYS A 132 15.93 4.17 -15.78
N ILE A 133 15.89 3.10 -14.98
CA ILE A 133 16.93 2.83 -13.97
C ILE A 133 18.27 2.61 -14.67
N ARG A 134 18.34 1.80 -15.74
CA ARG A 134 19.57 1.60 -16.52
C ARG A 134 20.13 2.93 -17.04
N ASP A 135 19.29 3.77 -17.66
CA ASP A 135 19.73 5.06 -18.19
C ASP A 135 20.39 5.93 -17.08
N ILE A 136 19.87 5.88 -15.85
CA ILE A 136 20.45 6.57 -14.68
C ILE A 136 21.77 5.93 -14.24
N VAL A 137 21.85 4.59 -14.24
CA VAL A 137 23.10 3.84 -13.94
C VAL A 137 24.21 4.19 -14.93
N GLU A 138 23.86 4.30 -16.22
CA GLU A 138 24.78 4.66 -17.30
C GLU A 138 25.01 6.18 -17.41
N ASN A 139 24.50 6.96 -16.45
CA ASN A 139 24.65 8.41 -16.35
C ASN A 139 24.08 9.18 -17.56
N VAL A 140 23.14 8.59 -18.31
CA VAL A 140 22.48 9.22 -19.47
C VAL A 140 21.72 10.45 -19.04
N ASP A 141 21.95 11.58 -19.71
CA ASP A 141 21.23 12.82 -19.42
C ASP A 141 19.77 12.73 -19.91
N SER A 142 18.81 12.88 -18.99
CA SER A 142 17.39 12.74 -19.28
C SER A 142 16.53 13.46 -18.24
N THR A 143 15.31 13.86 -18.63
CA THR A 143 14.33 14.50 -17.72
C THR A 143 14.06 13.68 -16.46
N TYR A 144 14.10 12.35 -16.56
CA TYR A 144 13.89 11.45 -15.43
C TYR A 144 15.06 11.47 -14.44
N LYS A 145 16.30 11.60 -14.93
CA LYS A 145 17.47 11.73 -14.06
C LYS A 145 17.38 12.98 -13.19
N GLN A 146 16.90 14.11 -13.72
CA GLN A 146 16.67 15.31 -12.90
C GLN A 146 15.43 15.16 -12.00
N ALA A 147 14.36 14.58 -12.51
CA ALA A 147 13.11 14.42 -11.76
C ALA A 147 13.26 13.46 -10.56
N TRP A 148 14.08 12.42 -10.66
CA TRP A 148 14.22 11.39 -9.62
C TRP A 148 15.52 11.48 -8.82
N ALA A 149 16.26 12.60 -8.99
CA ALA A 149 17.50 12.88 -8.28
C ALA A 149 17.32 12.83 -6.75
N TRP A 150 18.43 12.68 -6.03
CA TRP A 150 18.44 12.82 -4.58
C TRP A 150 18.06 14.26 -4.18
N LYS A 151 16.86 14.45 -3.62
CA LYS A 151 16.36 15.77 -3.22
C LYS A 151 16.22 15.82 -1.69
N GLY A 152 16.86 16.78 -1.04
CA GLY A 152 16.64 17.10 0.38
C GLY A 152 15.35 17.88 0.60
N LYS A 153 14.20 17.28 0.28
CA LYS A 153 12.90 17.95 0.46
C LYS A 153 12.44 17.89 1.92
N GLU A 154 11.89 19.00 2.40
CA GLU A 154 11.21 19.04 3.70
C GLU A 154 9.76 18.55 3.57
N ALA A 155 9.36 17.68 4.49
CA ALA A 155 8.00 17.17 4.54
C ALA A 155 7.02 18.30 4.90
N PRO A 156 5.90 18.47 4.18
CA PRO A 156 4.88 19.44 4.58
C PRO A 156 4.27 19.07 5.94
N LYS A 157 3.68 20.06 6.61
CA LYS A 157 3.00 19.85 7.90
C LYS A 157 1.92 18.77 7.74
N GLY A 158 1.97 17.77 8.61
CA GLY A 158 1.01 16.67 8.65
C GLY A 158 1.25 15.55 7.63
N PHE A 159 2.36 15.57 6.87
CA PHE A 159 2.73 14.49 5.95
C PHE A 159 2.77 13.10 6.62
N TYR A 160 3.22 13.07 7.88
CA TYR A 160 3.31 11.85 8.69
C TYR A 160 2.08 11.62 9.59
N ASP A 161 1.02 12.44 9.49
CA ASP A 161 -0.20 12.30 10.29
C ASP A 161 -1.04 11.15 9.74
N ARG A 162 -0.61 9.92 10.04
CA ARG A 162 -1.20 8.67 9.55
C ARG A 162 -1.56 7.76 10.72
N PRO A 163 -2.64 6.97 10.62
CA PRO A 163 -2.99 6.02 11.66
C PRO A 163 -1.87 5.00 11.88
N LEU A 164 -1.70 4.57 13.13
CA LEU A 164 -0.84 3.42 13.44
C LEU A 164 -1.49 2.13 12.93
N LEU A 165 -0.66 1.23 12.42
CA LEU A 165 -1.08 -0.08 11.94
C LEU A 165 -1.61 -0.96 13.08
N VAL A 166 -0.84 -1.00 14.17
CA VAL A 166 -1.12 -1.72 15.40
C VAL A 166 -0.62 -0.89 16.58
N LYS A 167 -1.28 -1.01 17.73
CA LYS A 167 -0.81 -0.45 18.99
C LYS A 167 -1.01 -1.47 20.10
N GLU A 168 0.08 -1.83 20.78
CA GLU A 168 0.03 -2.85 21.83
C GLU A 168 -0.94 -2.45 22.95
N GLY A 169 -1.80 -3.39 23.35
CA GLY A 169 -2.83 -3.16 24.37
C GLY A 169 -4.08 -2.41 23.89
N ASP A 170 -4.11 -1.93 22.64
CA ASP A 170 -5.25 -1.20 22.08
C ASP A 170 -6.16 -2.12 21.24
N GLN A 171 -7.39 -2.33 21.71
CA GLN A 171 -8.34 -3.25 21.06
C GLN A 171 -9.02 -2.67 19.80
N ASP A 172 -8.85 -1.37 19.55
CA ASP A 172 -9.36 -0.71 18.36
C ASP A 172 -8.29 -0.54 17.28
N ILE A 173 -7.01 -0.53 17.68
CA ILE A 173 -5.85 -0.46 16.77
C ILE A 173 -5.13 -1.81 16.74
N ARG A 174 -5.81 -2.82 16.18
CA ARG A 174 -5.28 -4.18 15.98
C ARG A 174 -5.68 -4.78 14.64
N MET A 175 -5.00 -5.86 14.26
CA MET A 175 -5.42 -6.75 13.18
C MET A 175 -6.70 -7.52 13.57
N VAL A 176 -7.51 -7.86 12.58
CA VAL A 176 -8.67 -8.75 12.77
C VAL A 176 -8.25 -10.20 12.88
N THR A 177 -9.01 -11.01 13.59
CA THR A 177 -8.84 -12.46 13.58
C THR A 177 -9.36 -13.06 12.28
N MET A 178 -8.97 -14.31 11.99
CA MET A 178 -9.49 -15.04 10.84
C MET A 178 -11.00 -15.28 10.91
N ASP A 179 -11.56 -15.38 12.12
CA ASP A 179 -13.01 -15.54 12.31
C ASP A 179 -13.75 -14.22 12.03
N GLU A 180 -13.18 -13.08 12.42
CA GLU A 180 -13.76 -11.75 12.13
C GLU A 180 -13.83 -11.46 10.62
N LEU A 181 -12.97 -12.08 9.80
CA LEU A 181 -12.97 -11.94 8.34
C LEU A 181 -14.16 -12.62 7.64
N ARG A 182 -14.76 -13.64 8.28
CA ARG A 182 -15.85 -14.43 7.70
C ARG A 182 -17.15 -13.62 7.64
N ALA A 183 -18.03 -13.99 6.71
CA ALA A 183 -19.37 -13.41 6.65
C ALA A 183 -20.14 -13.79 7.92
N GLN A 184 -20.78 -12.81 8.56
CA GLN A 184 -21.50 -13.00 9.82
C GLN A 184 -22.95 -13.48 9.62
N ASN A 185 -23.51 -13.32 8.43
CA ASN A 185 -24.88 -13.72 8.09
C ASN A 185 -24.81 -14.92 7.12
N LYS A 186 -24.77 -16.14 7.68
CA LYS A 186 -24.93 -17.39 6.93
C LYS A 186 -26.26 -18.05 7.33
N ASP A 187 -27.37 -17.40 6.97
CA ASP A 187 -28.72 -17.95 7.07
C ASP A 187 -29.32 -18.11 5.66
#